data_AF-A0A497ZQ50-F1
#
_entry.id   AF-A0A497ZQ50-F1
#
_cell.length_a   1.000
_cell.length_b   1.000
_cell.length_c   1.000
_cell.angle_alpha   90.00
_cell.angle_beta   90.00
_cell.angle_gamma   90.00
#
_symmetry.space_group_name_H-M   'P 1'
#
loop_
_entity.id
_entity.type
_entity.pdbx_description
1 polymer ?
#
loop_
_entity_poly.entity_id
_entity_poly.type
_entity_poly.pdbx_seq_one_letter_code
_entity_poly.pdbx_strand_id
1 'polypeptide(L)'
;MNDIQVWNFLYRLFLMLGLLASSTPIVSADVVLTNGSEVASNIAIFHVKDNGVFLDLEIDLDDVSKFADLVPKAWLLRHMRDDLGSPQASEHTDRRGLSIASGSEGKLSAEIRKIEYRKRIDRASPLAGQRDPFSGQIVPSPPTDPRVLFVEVFFPFQNSVPKELTIMPPSRDGESLVTIGMQVIDREVPVTDFSFLAKPAELKIHWPDPWETRFSAESLNRKAQDGTSTFLYIEPREVRHETLIRLRELAPWIGETFDVGQTLSPQRSALIVNQAAPFLASRNPVTIDGKAVQPSNATAKLLELTSQGFQVVEPGKEVSVNNAFIGAILSFSSADLPDQVTVTWDMFDEEISRVATISNDIAGPFFGAVTPADPQFHWQNHLLQYERGSVTQIPVEQQTRQNPAMALITGIISAVSLGFFLLCRGKVAKRISCVTMIAATSATVAFSGYLPDLLWKKPEPPEPQVAEDILRSMVENLNTVTLETSPAARKAELAHIVTAASLSDIATEVERGLVIRTPGGSLATVTDIRDLNLERVDPTLKPGGFSTLAKWTVKAQGGHWGHAHIRAVTFRVLAEVVPESGQWKLDGLTVIEARDPNA
;
A
#
# COMPACT_ATOMS: atom_id res chain seq x y z
N MET A 1 19.74 9.01 47.77
CA MET A 1 18.67 8.93 46.74
C MET A 1 19.22 8.06 45.63
N ASN A 2 18.64 6.88 45.44
CA ASN A 2 19.34 5.66 45.03
C ASN A 2 19.35 5.41 43.51
N ASP A 3 20.53 5.06 42.98
CA ASP A 3 20.78 4.59 41.60
C ASP A 3 19.91 3.39 41.17
N ILE A 4 19.37 2.64 42.14
CA ILE A 4 18.50 1.48 41.91
C ILE A 4 17.13 1.88 41.33
N GLN A 5 16.66 3.12 41.54
CA GLN A 5 15.38 3.58 40.98
C GLN A 5 15.47 3.98 39.51
N VAL A 6 16.62 4.48 39.05
CA VAL A 6 16.82 4.88 37.64
C VAL A 6 16.96 3.65 36.75
N TRP A 7 17.65 2.61 37.23
CA TRP A 7 17.81 1.37 36.46
C TRP A 7 16.49 0.59 36.34
N ASN A 8 15.67 0.55 37.39
CA ASN A 8 14.32 -0.04 37.32
C ASN A 8 13.35 0.78 36.45
N PHE A 9 13.53 2.10 36.35
CA PHE A 9 12.75 2.94 35.43
C PHE A 9 13.15 2.69 33.98
N LEU A 10 14.46 2.62 33.69
CA LEU A 10 14.98 2.29 32.35
C LEU A 10 14.63 0.86 31.93
N TYR A 11 14.69 -0.13 32.82
CA TYR A 11 14.32 -1.51 32.52
C TYR A 11 12.82 -1.67 32.27
N ARG A 12 11.96 -0.93 32.99
CA ARG A 12 10.50 -0.88 32.73
C ARG A 12 10.16 -0.11 31.46
N LEU A 13 10.92 0.94 31.12
CA LEU A 13 10.80 1.65 29.84
C LEU A 13 11.22 0.74 28.68
N PHE A 14 12.29 -0.05 28.84
CA PHE A 14 12.77 -1.01 27.85
C PHE A 14 11.83 -2.22 27.70
N LEU A 15 11.19 -2.68 28.78
CA LEU A 15 10.13 -3.70 28.73
C LEU A 15 8.83 -3.17 28.12
N MET A 16 8.46 -1.90 28.34
CA MET A 16 7.32 -1.28 27.66
C MET A 16 7.59 -1.02 26.17
N LEU A 17 8.81 -0.66 25.78
CA LEU A 17 9.23 -0.53 24.38
C LEU A 17 9.37 -1.91 23.69
N GLY A 18 9.77 -2.95 24.43
CA GLY A 18 9.85 -4.32 23.93
C GLY A 18 8.49 -5.01 23.75
N LEU A 19 7.47 -4.63 24.53
CA LEU A 19 6.10 -5.17 24.43
C LEU A 19 5.22 -4.47 23.39
N LEU A 20 5.68 -3.34 22.80
CA LEU A 20 5.03 -2.70 21.65
C LEU A 20 5.56 -3.23 20.29
N ALA A 21 6.53 -4.15 20.30
CA ALA A 21 7.16 -4.68 19.09
C ALA A 21 6.60 -6.04 18.62
N SER A 22 5.54 -6.57 19.23
CA SER A 22 4.99 -7.88 18.88
C SER A 22 3.48 -7.84 18.72
N SER A 23 3.02 -7.21 17.65
CA SER A 23 1.77 -7.54 16.95
C SER A 23 1.70 -6.73 15.66
N THR A 24 2.49 -7.11 14.65
CA THR A 24 2.25 -6.61 13.30
C THR A 24 1.28 -7.56 12.61
N PRO A 25 0.08 -7.10 12.23
CA PRO A 25 -0.75 -7.87 11.32
C PRO A 25 -0.04 -7.95 9.97
N ILE A 26 -0.14 -9.12 9.34
CA ILE A 26 0.19 -9.31 7.93
C ILE A 26 -0.71 -8.35 7.15
N VAL A 27 -0.13 -7.32 6.56
CA VAL A 27 -0.88 -6.40 5.68
C VAL A 27 -0.96 -7.07 4.31
N SER A 28 -1.97 -7.93 4.12
CA SER A 28 -2.54 -8.13 2.78
C SER A 28 -3.42 -6.92 2.53
N ALA A 29 -3.03 -6.07 1.59
CA ALA A 29 -3.82 -4.91 1.19
C ALA A 29 -4.98 -5.40 0.34
N ASP A 30 -6.02 -5.89 1.03
CA ASP A 30 -7.31 -6.31 0.51
C ASP A 30 -8.40 -5.77 1.46
N VAL A 31 -9.66 -5.68 0.99
CA VAL A 31 -10.77 -4.89 1.59
C VAL A 31 -10.71 -4.80 3.12
N VAL A 32 -10.42 -3.59 3.64
CA VAL A 32 -10.44 -3.33 5.09
C VAL A 32 -11.84 -2.95 5.51
N LEU A 33 -12.45 -3.82 6.31
CA LEU A 33 -13.75 -3.58 6.92
C LEU A 33 -13.56 -2.90 8.27
N THR A 34 -14.36 -1.87 8.52
CA THR A 34 -14.29 -1.07 9.76
C THR A 34 -15.38 -1.46 10.76
N ASN A 35 -16.29 -2.35 10.39
CA ASN A 35 -17.41 -2.76 11.24
C ASN A 35 -17.11 -4.02 12.09
N GLY A 36 -16.08 -4.81 11.74
CA GLY A 36 -15.68 -6.04 12.43
C GLY A 36 -16.68 -7.19 12.31
N SER A 37 -17.61 -7.13 11.36
CA SER A 37 -18.61 -8.19 11.17
C SER A 37 -18.00 -9.49 10.64
N GLU A 38 -16.88 -9.43 9.93
CA GLU A 38 -16.09 -10.57 9.48
C GLU A 38 -15.45 -11.35 10.64
N VAL A 39 -15.36 -10.76 11.84
CA VAL A 39 -14.87 -11.43 13.05
C VAL A 39 -15.95 -11.64 14.11
N ALA A 40 -17.22 -11.49 13.75
CA ALA A 40 -18.35 -11.78 14.65
C ALA A 40 -18.29 -13.18 15.27
N SER A 41 -19.00 -13.36 16.39
CA SER A 41 -19.10 -14.64 17.09
C SER A 41 -19.65 -15.75 16.19
N ASN A 42 -20.69 -15.44 15.43
CA ASN A 42 -21.25 -16.35 14.43
C ASN A 42 -21.06 -15.76 13.04
N ILE A 43 -20.80 -16.62 12.05
CA ILE A 43 -20.63 -16.21 10.65
C ILE A 43 -21.58 -17.01 9.76
N ALA A 44 -22.35 -16.32 8.92
CA ALA A 44 -23.26 -16.91 7.94
C ALA A 44 -22.89 -16.46 6.53
N ILE A 45 -22.47 -17.38 5.67
CA ILE A 45 -22.21 -17.11 4.25
C ILE A 45 -23.32 -17.77 3.42
N PHE A 46 -24.12 -16.95 2.74
CA PHE A 46 -25.21 -17.41 1.89
C PHE A 46 -24.78 -17.40 0.43
N HIS A 47 -24.91 -18.54 -0.24
CA HIS A 47 -24.68 -18.70 -1.67
C HIS A 47 -26.02 -18.92 -2.38
N VAL A 48 -26.50 -17.91 -3.08
CA VAL A 48 -27.68 -18.00 -3.94
C VAL A 48 -27.27 -18.67 -5.25
N LYS A 49 -27.96 -19.76 -5.58
CA LYS A 49 -27.78 -20.56 -6.79
C LYS A 49 -29.15 -20.77 -7.46
N ASP A 50 -29.16 -21.27 -8.68
CA ASP A 50 -30.39 -21.42 -9.48
C ASP A 50 -31.44 -22.34 -8.83
N ASN A 51 -31.01 -23.28 -7.98
CA ASN A 51 -31.86 -24.29 -7.36
C ASN A 51 -32.15 -24.06 -5.87
N GLY A 52 -31.55 -23.04 -5.25
CA GLY A 52 -31.70 -22.80 -3.83
C GLY A 52 -30.62 -21.91 -3.24
N VAL A 53 -30.63 -21.79 -1.92
CA VAL A 53 -29.59 -21.08 -1.15
C VAL A 53 -28.81 -22.09 -0.32
N PHE A 54 -27.48 -22.08 -0.48
CA PHE A 54 -26.58 -22.79 0.43
C PHE A 54 -26.13 -21.83 1.53
N LEU A 55 -26.09 -22.31 2.76
CA LEU A 55 -25.64 -21.58 3.93
C LEU A 55 -24.49 -22.33 4.58
N ASP A 56 -23.33 -21.67 4.63
CA ASP A 56 -22.20 -22.03 5.46
C ASP A 56 -22.28 -21.24 6.77
N LEU A 57 -22.54 -21.94 7.88
CA LEU A 57 -22.76 -21.32 9.19
C LEU A 57 -21.70 -21.78 10.20
N GLU A 58 -20.90 -20.83 10.69
CA GLU A 58 -20.01 -21.01 11.84
C GLU A 58 -20.72 -20.50 13.10
N ILE A 59 -21.06 -21.40 14.02
CA ILE A 59 -21.78 -21.08 15.26
C ILE A 59 -20.82 -21.14 16.44
N ASP A 60 -20.77 -20.08 17.23
CA ASP A 60 -20.06 -20.08 18.51
C ASP A 60 -20.67 -21.13 19.45
N LEU A 61 -19.84 -21.82 20.23
CA LEU A 61 -20.30 -22.91 21.09
C LEU A 61 -21.36 -22.46 22.12
N ASP A 62 -21.30 -21.20 22.57
CA ASP A 62 -22.23 -20.61 23.53
C ASP A 62 -23.58 -20.22 22.87
N ASP A 63 -23.63 -20.19 21.54
CA ASP A 63 -24.80 -19.79 20.76
C ASP A 63 -25.55 -20.96 20.12
N VAL A 64 -25.01 -22.19 20.19
CA VAL A 64 -25.60 -23.38 19.54
C VAL A 64 -27.09 -23.60 19.86
N SER A 65 -27.52 -23.36 21.11
CA SER A 65 -28.92 -23.51 21.53
C SER A 65 -29.87 -22.49 20.86
N LYS A 66 -29.33 -21.35 20.41
CA LYS A 66 -30.06 -20.28 19.72
C LYS A 66 -30.30 -20.61 18.23
N PHE A 67 -29.56 -21.59 17.69
CA PHE A 67 -29.71 -22.13 16.33
C PHE A 67 -30.37 -23.52 16.29
N ALA A 68 -31.13 -23.90 17.32
CA ALA A 68 -31.70 -25.24 17.44
C ALA A 68 -32.55 -25.72 16.24
N ASP A 69 -33.12 -24.81 15.45
CA ASP A 69 -33.87 -25.13 14.23
C ASP A 69 -32.99 -25.64 13.08
N LEU A 70 -31.69 -25.32 13.10
CA LEU A 70 -30.70 -25.71 12.10
C LEU A 70 -29.69 -26.74 12.63
N VAL A 71 -29.90 -27.27 13.85
CA VAL A 71 -29.06 -28.30 14.46
C VAL A 71 -29.93 -29.52 14.79
N PRO A 72 -29.56 -30.75 14.37
CA PRO A 72 -30.39 -31.92 14.63
C PRO A 72 -30.59 -32.14 16.14
N LYS A 73 -31.83 -32.35 16.59
CA LYS A 73 -32.15 -32.60 18.01
C LYS A 73 -31.32 -33.73 18.63
N ALA A 74 -31.10 -34.81 17.89
CA ALA A 74 -30.26 -35.93 18.34
C ALA A 74 -28.78 -35.56 18.53
N TRP A 75 -28.30 -34.52 17.85
CA TRP A 75 -26.97 -33.97 18.05
C TRP A 75 -26.93 -33.13 19.34
N LEU A 76 -27.90 -32.22 19.50
CA LEU A 76 -28.04 -31.36 20.70
C LEU A 76 -28.10 -32.21 21.97
N LEU A 77 -28.96 -33.24 21.99
CA LEU A 77 -29.14 -34.13 23.14
C LEU A 77 -27.90 -34.97 23.50
N ARG A 78 -26.98 -35.19 22.55
CA ARG A 78 -25.74 -35.96 22.78
C ARG A 78 -24.59 -35.12 23.32
N HIS A 79 -24.57 -33.82 23.01
CA HIS A 79 -23.42 -32.95 23.27
C HIS A 79 -23.72 -31.80 24.24
N MET A 80 -24.98 -31.44 24.45
CA MET A 80 -25.43 -30.43 25.41
C MET A 80 -26.10 -31.15 26.59
N ARG A 81 -25.29 -31.76 27.47
CA ARG A 81 -25.79 -32.71 28.49
C ARG A 81 -26.47 -32.07 29.71
N ASP A 82 -26.42 -30.75 29.91
CA ASP A 82 -26.92 -30.13 31.15
C ASP A 82 -27.74 -28.82 31.00
N ASP A 83 -27.98 -28.31 29.78
CA ASP A 83 -28.62 -26.97 29.61
C ASP A 83 -29.91 -26.95 28.78
N LEU A 84 -30.42 -28.13 28.39
CA LEU A 84 -31.78 -28.24 27.89
C LEU A 84 -32.73 -28.37 29.07
N GLY A 85 -32.94 -27.25 29.77
CA GLY A 85 -34.06 -27.11 30.70
C GLY A 85 -35.33 -27.68 30.04
N SER A 86 -36.05 -28.52 30.79
CA SER A 86 -37.33 -29.12 30.41
C SER A 86 -38.20 -28.12 29.64
N PRO A 87 -38.91 -28.52 28.56
CA PRO A 87 -39.81 -27.62 27.86
C PRO A 87 -40.97 -27.26 28.81
N GLN A 88 -40.81 -26.18 29.59
CA GLN A 88 -41.95 -25.52 30.19
C GLN A 88 -42.70 -24.83 29.05
N ALA A 89 -43.73 -25.53 28.62
CA ALA A 89 -44.77 -25.01 27.75
C ALA A 89 -45.53 -23.90 28.49
N SER A 90 -45.03 -22.67 28.45
CA SER A 90 -45.81 -21.44 28.67
C SER A 90 -44.92 -20.20 28.67
N GLU A 91 -44.82 -19.52 27.53
CA GLU A 91 -44.84 -18.05 27.45
C GLU A 91 -45.06 -17.64 25.98
N HIS A 92 -45.99 -16.72 25.74
CA HIS A 92 -46.33 -16.16 24.43
C HIS A 92 -45.16 -15.35 23.83
N THR A 93 -44.07 -16.02 23.45
CA THR A 93 -42.89 -15.37 22.86
C THR A 93 -42.65 -15.94 21.47
N ASP A 94 -42.70 -15.07 20.46
CA ASP A 94 -42.47 -15.37 19.05
C ASP A 94 -40.96 -15.54 18.79
N ARG A 95 -40.40 -16.63 19.32
CA ARG A 95 -39.00 -16.98 19.11
C ARG A 95 -38.85 -17.64 17.75
N ARG A 96 -38.05 -17.04 16.87
CA ARG A 96 -37.78 -17.56 15.52
C ARG A 96 -36.30 -17.89 15.39
N GLY A 97 -35.96 -19.06 14.84
CA GLY A 97 -34.60 -19.39 14.44
C GLY A 97 -34.18 -18.71 13.13
N LEU A 98 -32.90 -18.82 12.79
CA LEU A 98 -32.37 -18.38 11.49
C LEU A 98 -33.17 -19.05 10.37
N SER A 99 -33.71 -18.27 9.44
CA SER A 99 -34.50 -18.79 8.33
C SER A 99 -34.48 -17.88 7.11
N ILE A 100 -34.82 -18.46 5.96
CA ILE A 100 -34.98 -17.75 4.70
C ILE A 100 -36.44 -17.90 4.28
N ALA A 101 -37.08 -16.80 3.91
CA ALA A 101 -38.41 -16.80 3.33
C ALA A 101 -38.35 -16.28 1.89
N SER A 102 -39.20 -16.81 1.04
CA SER A 102 -39.47 -16.31 -0.31
C SER A 102 -40.83 -15.61 -0.32
N GLY A 103 -40.93 -14.49 -1.05
CA GLY A 103 -42.22 -13.80 -1.25
C GLY A 103 -43.30 -14.67 -1.90
N SER A 104 -42.91 -15.69 -2.69
CA SER A 104 -43.82 -16.61 -3.37
C SER A 104 -44.07 -17.93 -2.64
N GLU A 105 -43.11 -18.41 -1.84
CA GLU A 105 -43.16 -19.75 -1.21
C GLU A 105 -43.24 -19.71 0.32
N GLY A 106 -43.21 -18.52 0.94
CA GLY A 106 -43.13 -18.40 2.40
C GLY A 106 -41.78 -18.90 2.92
N LYS A 107 -41.74 -19.42 4.15
CA LYS A 107 -40.50 -19.92 4.77
C LYS A 107 -39.98 -21.16 4.02
N LEU A 108 -38.74 -21.09 3.52
CA LEU A 108 -38.07 -22.20 2.83
C LEU A 108 -37.74 -23.33 3.81
N SER A 109 -37.83 -24.57 3.32
CA SER A 109 -37.41 -25.76 4.07
C SER A 109 -35.89 -25.80 4.20
N ALA A 110 -35.38 -26.20 5.37
CA ALA A 110 -33.95 -26.32 5.63
C ALA A 110 -33.51 -27.79 5.56
N GLU A 111 -32.51 -28.09 4.74
CA GLU A 111 -31.89 -29.41 4.63
C GLU A 111 -30.44 -29.36 5.12
N ILE A 112 -30.19 -29.93 6.30
CA ILE A 112 -28.84 -29.97 6.89
C ILE A 112 -28.00 -30.98 6.11
N ARG A 113 -26.95 -30.51 5.44
CA ARG A 113 -26.04 -31.30 4.61
C ARG A 113 -24.83 -31.79 5.39
N LYS A 114 -24.31 -30.94 6.28
CA LYS A 114 -23.10 -31.24 7.07
C LYS A 114 -23.18 -30.60 8.45
N ILE A 115 -22.61 -31.29 9.44
CA ILE A 115 -22.43 -30.75 10.79
C ILE A 115 -21.13 -31.31 11.39
N GLU A 116 -20.23 -30.43 11.83
CA GLU A 116 -18.95 -30.83 12.44
C GLU A 116 -18.38 -29.73 13.34
N TYR A 117 -17.55 -30.11 14.29
CA TYR A 117 -16.72 -29.14 15.00
C TYR A 117 -15.49 -28.81 14.16
N ARG A 118 -15.17 -27.52 14.04
CA ARG A 118 -13.93 -27.06 13.42
C ARG A 118 -13.40 -25.82 14.12
N LYS A 119 -12.21 -25.39 13.72
CA LYS A 119 -11.74 -24.04 14.04
C LYS A 119 -12.37 -23.06 13.06
N ARG A 120 -12.82 -21.91 13.55
CA ARG A 120 -13.31 -20.81 12.72
C ARG A 120 -12.24 -20.39 11.72
N ILE A 121 -12.68 -19.99 10.52
CA ILE A 121 -11.78 -19.44 9.51
C ILE A 121 -11.23 -18.11 10.02
N ASP A 122 -9.90 -17.99 10.02
CA ASP A 122 -9.25 -16.70 10.27
C ASP A 122 -9.37 -15.85 9.00
N ARG A 123 -10.02 -14.69 9.15
CA ARG A 123 -10.28 -13.75 8.05
C ARG A 123 -9.30 -12.58 8.06
N ALA A 124 -8.28 -12.61 8.93
CA ALA A 124 -7.16 -11.65 8.97
C ALA A 124 -7.61 -10.17 8.95
N SER A 125 -8.60 -9.80 9.77
CA SER A 125 -9.07 -8.42 9.85
C SER A 125 -8.04 -7.54 10.56
N PRO A 126 -7.42 -6.56 9.86
CA PRO A 126 -6.32 -5.79 10.43
C PRO A 126 -6.77 -4.83 11.52
N LEU A 127 -8.07 -4.48 11.57
CA LEU A 127 -8.64 -3.58 12.57
C LEU A 127 -9.32 -4.32 13.74
N ALA A 128 -9.48 -5.64 13.69
CA ALA A 128 -10.14 -6.40 14.75
C ALA A 128 -9.49 -6.15 16.12
N GLY A 129 -10.31 -5.76 17.10
CA GLY A 129 -9.86 -5.41 18.45
C GLY A 129 -9.15 -4.05 18.57
N GLN A 130 -8.95 -3.34 17.46
CA GLN A 130 -8.31 -2.03 17.45
C GLN A 130 -9.36 -0.92 17.55
N ARG A 131 -8.91 0.27 17.96
CA ARG A 131 -9.73 1.47 17.88
C ARG A 131 -9.70 2.00 16.45
N ASP A 132 -10.85 2.05 15.81
CA ASP A 132 -11.01 2.63 14.50
C ASP A 132 -10.57 4.12 14.53
N PRO A 133 -9.65 4.54 13.64
CA PRO A 133 -9.03 5.85 13.71
C PRO A 133 -9.97 6.99 13.30
N PHE A 134 -11.08 6.71 12.61
CA PHE A 134 -12.01 7.71 12.10
C PHE A 134 -13.21 7.91 13.03
N SER A 135 -13.82 6.81 13.47
CA SER A 135 -14.99 6.78 14.35
C SER A 135 -14.63 6.78 15.83
N GLY A 136 -13.42 6.36 16.19
CA GLY A 136 -12.97 6.19 17.58
C GLY A 136 -13.61 5.01 18.32
N GLN A 137 -14.43 4.20 17.64
CA GLN A 137 -15.04 2.99 18.21
C GLN A 137 -14.06 1.83 18.20
N ILE A 138 -14.21 0.90 19.15
CA ILE A 138 -13.41 -0.34 19.14
C ILE A 138 -14.09 -1.32 18.20
N VAL A 139 -13.37 -1.74 17.16
CA VAL A 139 -13.81 -2.79 16.25
C VAL A 139 -13.82 -4.11 17.03
N PRO A 140 -14.87 -4.94 16.92
CA PRO A 140 -14.93 -6.23 17.60
C PRO A 140 -13.67 -7.08 17.39
N SER A 141 -13.22 -7.77 18.44
CA SER A 141 -12.24 -8.85 18.33
C SER A 141 -12.93 -10.17 18.02
N PRO A 142 -12.25 -11.11 17.34
CA PRO A 142 -12.76 -12.48 17.24
C PRO A 142 -12.93 -13.12 18.62
N PRO A 143 -13.86 -14.09 18.79
CA PRO A 143 -13.99 -14.87 20.01
C PRO A 143 -12.66 -15.51 20.44
N THR A 144 -12.40 -15.52 21.74
CA THR A 144 -11.18 -16.11 22.31
C THR A 144 -11.08 -17.61 22.06
N ASP A 145 -12.21 -18.32 22.08
CA ASP A 145 -12.27 -19.73 21.70
C ASP A 145 -12.48 -19.84 20.17
N PRO A 146 -11.50 -20.36 19.41
CA PRO A 146 -11.64 -20.46 17.97
C PRO A 146 -12.53 -21.64 17.54
N ARG A 147 -13.01 -22.48 18.46
CA ARG A 147 -13.86 -23.63 18.12
C ARG A 147 -15.27 -23.18 17.78
N VAL A 148 -15.80 -23.70 16.70
CA VAL A 148 -17.17 -23.46 16.24
C VAL A 148 -17.85 -24.77 15.88
N LEU A 149 -19.17 -24.80 15.98
CA LEU A 149 -19.99 -25.79 15.30
C LEU A 149 -20.26 -25.28 13.87
N PHE A 150 -19.69 -25.96 12.88
CA PHE A 150 -19.97 -25.68 11.49
C PHE A 150 -21.20 -26.46 11.04
N VAL A 151 -22.13 -25.77 10.38
CA VAL A 151 -23.33 -26.36 9.78
C VAL A 151 -23.45 -25.90 8.33
N GLU A 152 -23.59 -26.85 7.43
CA GLU A 152 -23.91 -26.60 6.02
C GLU A 152 -25.40 -26.90 5.82
N VAL A 153 -26.17 -25.91 5.36
CA VAL A 153 -27.63 -26.01 5.17
C VAL A 153 -27.98 -25.66 3.74
N PHE A 154 -28.83 -26.45 3.11
CA PHE A 154 -29.39 -26.17 1.79
C PHE A 154 -30.88 -25.81 1.93
N PHE A 155 -31.28 -24.69 1.35
CA PHE A 155 -32.66 -24.22 1.26
C PHE A 155 -33.13 -24.35 -0.19
N PRO A 156 -33.73 -25.48 -0.60
CA PRO A 156 -34.18 -25.68 -1.99
C PRO A 156 -35.33 -24.73 -2.35
N PHE A 157 -35.33 -24.26 -3.60
CA PHE A 157 -36.52 -23.66 -4.21
C PHE A 157 -37.46 -24.78 -4.64
N GLN A 158 -38.76 -24.68 -4.32
CA GLN A 158 -39.67 -25.80 -4.53
C GLN A 158 -40.36 -25.74 -5.89
N ASN A 159 -41.12 -24.68 -6.14
CA ASN A 159 -42.05 -24.58 -7.27
C ASN A 159 -41.57 -23.56 -8.31
N SER A 160 -40.90 -22.51 -7.85
CA SER A 160 -40.43 -21.42 -8.71
C SER A 160 -39.19 -20.77 -8.15
N VAL A 161 -38.36 -20.26 -9.05
CA VAL A 161 -37.20 -19.47 -8.68
C VAL A 161 -37.68 -18.10 -8.14
N PRO A 162 -37.37 -17.75 -6.88
CA PRO A 162 -37.92 -16.55 -6.25
C PRO A 162 -37.26 -15.28 -6.78
N LYS A 163 -38.03 -14.20 -6.91
CA LYS A 163 -37.48 -12.87 -7.24
C LYS A 163 -36.96 -12.13 -6.00
N GLU A 164 -37.44 -12.51 -4.83
CA GLU A 164 -37.13 -11.87 -3.56
C GLU A 164 -36.97 -12.92 -2.47
N LEU A 165 -35.95 -12.73 -1.63
CA LEU A 165 -35.71 -13.52 -0.42
C LEU A 165 -35.67 -12.59 0.78
N THR A 166 -36.11 -13.06 1.94
CA THR A 166 -35.91 -12.39 3.23
C THR A 166 -35.10 -13.30 4.13
N ILE A 167 -33.90 -12.86 4.51
CA ILE A 167 -33.03 -13.56 5.45
C ILE A 167 -33.33 -13.05 6.85
N MET A 168 -33.73 -13.94 7.76
CA MET A 168 -34.20 -13.59 9.09
C MET A 168 -33.24 -14.17 10.14
N PRO A 169 -32.59 -13.35 11.00
CA PRO A 169 -31.73 -13.87 12.07
C PRO A 169 -32.55 -14.60 13.14
N PRO A 170 -31.91 -15.40 14.02
CA PRO A 170 -32.54 -15.86 15.24
C PRO A 170 -32.97 -14.67 16.08
N SER A 171 -34.26 -14.55 16.38
CA SER A 171 -34.82 -13.36 17.02
C SER A 171 -35.86 -13.70 18.08
N ARG A 172 -36.02 -12.79 19.04
CA ARG A 172 -37.13 -12.77 20.00
C ARG A 172 -37.70 -11.35 20.03
N ASP A 173 -39.01 -11.24 19.87
CA ASP A 173 -39.73 -9.96 19.89
C ASP A 173 -39.17 -8.92 18.88
N GLY A 174 -38.65 -9.40 17.75
CA GLY A 174 -38.09 -8.57 16.67
C GLY A 174 -36.60 -8.22 16.80
N GLU A 175 -35.97 -8.54 17.94
CA GLU A 175 -34.56 -8.28 18.20
C GLU A 175 -33.71 -9.53 17.99
N SER A 176 -32.51 -9.38 17.41
CA SER A 176 -31.58 -10.50 17.20
C SER A 176 -31.08 -11.05 18.54
N LEU A 177 -31.08 -12.38 18.66
CA LEU A 177 -30.59 -13.09 19.85
C LEU A 177 -29.07 -13.29 19.85
N VAL A 178 -28.43 -13.09 18.69
CA VAL A 178 -27.02 -13.39 18.45
C VAL A 178 -26.42 -12.35 17.50
N THR A 179 -25.10 -12.20 17.60
CA THR A 179 -24.34 -11.42 16.61
C THR A 179 -23.95 -12.35 15.46
N ILE A 180 -24.39 -12.01 14.24
CA ILE A 180 -24.06 -12.75 13.01
C ILE A 180 -23.39 -11.80 12.03
N GLY A 181 -22.15 -12.09 11.67
CA GLY A 181 -21.51 -11.56 10.47
C GLY A 181 -22.03 -12.29 9.25
N MET A 182 -22.53 -11.56 8.26
CA MET A 182 -23.16 -12.11 7.08
C MET A 182 -22.42 -11.69 5.81
N GLN A 183 -22.28 -12.64 4.90
CA GLN A 183 -21.96 -12.39 3.51
C GLN A 183 -22.98 -13.08 2.61
N VAL A 184 -23.42 -12.42 1.54
CA VAL A 184 -24.28 -13.03 0.52
C VAL A 184 -23.59 -12.96 -0.84
N ILE A 185 -23.61 -14.09 -1.56
CA ILE A 185 -23.03 -14.26 -2.88
C ILE A 185 -24.11 -14.82 -3.81
N ASP A 186 -24.40 -14.14 -4.92
CA ASP A 186 -25.30 -14.63 -5.99
C ASP A 186 -24.47 -15.06 -7.19
N ARG A 187 -24.51 -16.36 -7.55
CA ARG A 187 -23.79 -16.93 -8.71
C ARG A 187 -22.39 -16.30 -8.89
N GLU A 188 -21.56 -16.52 -7.88
CA GLU A 188 -20.16 -16.06 -7.76
C GLU A 188 -19.96 -14.56 -7.48
N VAL A 189 -20.99 -13.71 -7.61
CA VAL A 189 -20.89 -12.27 -7.34
C VAL A 189 -21.21 -11.97 -5.88
N PRO A 190 -20.29 -11.38 -5.09
CA PRO A 190 -20.63 -10.86 -3.78
C PRO A 190 -21.72 -9.79 -3.90
N VAL A 191 -22.82 -9.97 -3.17
CA VAL A 191 -23.88 -8.96 -3.07
C VAL A 191 -23.57 -7.99 -1.94
N THR A 192 -22.96 -8.50 -0.87
CA THR A 192 -22.58 -7.73 0.32
C THR A 192 -21.07 -7.84 0.56
N ASP A 193 -20.50 -6.75 1.07
CA ASP A 193 -19.35 -6.87 1.95
C ASP A 193 -19.80 -7.52 3.26
N PHE A 194 -18.88 -8.00 4.11
CA PHE A 194 -19.30 -8.52 5.41
C PHE A 194 -20.07 -7.43 6.19
N SER A 195 -21.27 -7.80 6.64
CA SER A 195 -22.23 -6.92 7.31
C SER A 195 -22.93 -7.66 8.46
N PHE A 196 -23.43 -6.95 9.47
CA PHE A 196 -24.20 -7.59 10.54
C PHE A 196 -25.64 -7.89 10.12
N LEU A 197 -26.08 -9.14 10.31
CA LEU A 197 -27.49 -9.53 10.17
C LEU A 197 -28.23 -9.33 11.51
N ALA A 198 -28.63 -8.10 11.80
CA ALA A 198 -29.34 -7.75 13.04
C ALA A 198 -30.87 -7.77 12.90
N LYS A 199 -31.38 -7.63 11.67
CA LYS A 199 -32.81 -7.54 11.34
C LYS A 199 -33.11 -8.36 10.09
N PRO A 200 -34.39 -8.68 9.80
CA PRO A 200 -34.76 -9.27 8.53
C PRO A 200 -34.21 -8.45 7.35
N ALA A 201 -33.48 -9.10 6.45
CA ALA A 201 -32.82 -8.49 5.32
C ALA A 201 -33.45 -8.98 4.01
N GLU A 202 -34.12 -8.06 3.31
CA GLU A 202 -34.79 -8.34 2.04
C GLU A 202 -33.79 -8.19 0.88
N LEU A 203 -33.61 -9.27 0.13
CA LEU A 203 -32.74 -9.42 -1.03
C LEU A 203 -33.59 -9.53 -2.29
N LYS A 204 -33.39 -8.62 -3.24
CA LYS A 204 -34.00 -8.63 -4.57
C LYS A 204 -33.02 -9.27 -5.55
N ILE A 205 -33.41 -10.42 -6.09
CA ILE A 205 -32.55 -11.24 -6.96
C ILE A 205 -32.79 -10.85 -8.42
N HIS A 206 -31.71 -10.56 -9.12
CA HIS A 206 -31.72 -10.28 -10.55
C HIS A 206 -31.20 -11.48 -11.35
N TRP A 207 -32.10 -12.36 -11.77
CA TRP A 207 -31.75 -13.57 -12.51
C TRP A 207 -31.03 -13.32 -13.86
N PRO A 208 -31.33 -12.27 -14.63
CA PRO A 208 -30.57 -12.02 -15.86
C PRO A 208 -29.12 -11.57 -15.64
N ASP A 209 -28.78 -11.05 -14.46
CA ASP A 209 -27.41 -10.65 -14.11
C ASP A 209 -27.25 -10.62 -12.58
N PRO A 210 -26.46 -11.52 -11.97
CA PRO A 210 -26.24 -11.54 -10.52
C PRO A 210 -25.61 -10.25 -9.96
N TRP A 211 -24.97 -9.42 -10.79
CA TRP A 211 -24.43 -8.13 -10.36
C TRP A 211 -25.50 -7.16 -9.88
N GLU A 212 -26.69 -7.22 -10.48
CA GLU A 212 -27.82 -6.36 -10.18
C GLU A 212 -28.63 -6.84 -8.97
N THR A 213 -28.30 -8.00 -8.41
CA THR A 213 -28.87 -8.50 -7.16
C THR A 213 -28.46 -7.57 -6.01
N ARG A 214 -29.45 -7.15 -5.22
CA ARG A 214 -29.27 -6.09 -4.20
C ARG A 214 -30.24 -6.25 -3.03
N PHE A 215 -29.79 -5.87 -1.85
CA PHE A 215 -30.66 -5.67 -0.69
C PHE A 215 -31.48 -4.40 -0.83
N SER A 216 -32.71 -4.43 -0.31
CA SER A 216 -33.55 -3.24 -0.14
C SER A 216 -32.89 -2.21 0.79
N ALA A 217 -32.11 -2.68 1.77
CA ALA A 217 -31.31 -1.82 2.64
C ALA A 217 -29.96 -1.53 2.00
N GLU A 218 -29.73 -0.28 1.59
CA GLU A 218 -28.52 0.14 0.86
C GLU A 218 -27.23 -0.16 1.63
N SER A 219 -27.25 -0.02 2.97
CA SER A 219 -26.09 -0.27 3.83
C SER A 219 -25.59 -1.72 3.86
N LEU A 220 -26.37 -2.69 3.35
CA LEU A 220 -25.97 -4.09 3.26
C LEU A 220 -25.26 -4.40 1.93
N ASN A 221 -25.45 -3.56 0.90
CA ASN A 221 -24.87 -3.81 -0.42
C ASN A 221 -23.35 -3.57 -0.40
N ARG A 222 -22.61 -4.32 -1.23
CA ARG A 222 -21.16 -4.16 -1.41
C ARG A 222 -20.79 -2.71 -1.73
N LYS A 223 -19.60 -2.24 -1.35
CA LYS A 223 -19.17 -0.88 -1.72
C LYS A 223 -19.04 -0.68 -3.24
N ALA A 224 -18.55 -1.69 -3.96
CA ALA A 224 -18.38 -1.67 -5.41
C ALA A 224 -19.71 -1.93 -6.13
N GLN A 225 -20.57 -0.92 -6.22
CA GLN A 225 -21.87 -1.03 -6.88
C GLN A 225 -21.81 -0.89 -8.40
N ASP A 226 -20.92 -0.04 -8.92
CA ASP A 226 -20.76 0.15 -10.36
C ASP A 226 -19.93 -0.97 -10.98
N GLY A 227 -20.44 -1.55 -12.07
CA GLY A 227 -19.69 -2.56 -12.84
C GLY A 227 -18.51 -1.97 -13.62
N THR A 228 -18.50 -0.65 -13.79
CA THR A 228 -17.39 0.08 -14.39
C THR A 228 -16.96 1.24 -13.50
N SER A 229 -15.65 1.36 -13.27
CA SER A 229 -15.02 2.44 -12.52
C SER A 229 -13.76 2.91 -13.24
N THR A 230 -13.46 4.20 -13.14
CA THR A 230 -12.22 4.81 -13.63
C THR A 230 -11.46 5.51 -12.52
N PHE A 231 -10.14 5.44 -12.60
CA PHE A 231 -9.22 5.99 -11.63
C PHE A 231 -8.21 6.89 -12.32
N LEU A 232 -7.94 8.03 -11.69
CA LEU A 232 -6.82 8.89 -12.06
C LEU A 232 -5.79 8.84 -10.93
N TYR A 233 -4.54 8.58 -11.28
CA TYR A 233 -3.41 8.75 -10.37
C TYR A 233 -2.52 9.84 -10.94
N ILE A 234 -2.32 10.90 -10.16
CA ILE A 234 -1.52 12.05 -10.55
C ILE A 234 -0.22 12.02 -9.75
N GLU A 235 0.84 11.58 -10.42
CA GLU A 235 2.19 11.51 -9.87
C GLU A 235 3.08 12.55 -10.58
N PRO A 236 4.21 12.96 -9.97
CA PRO A 236 5.08 14.01 -10.52
C PRO A 236 5.55 13.81 -11.98
N ARG A 237 5.77 12.56 -12.41
CA ARG A 237 6.31 12.24 -13.75
C ARG A 237 5.37 11.40 -14.60
N GLU A 238 4.20 11.06 -14.07
CA GLU A 238 3.26 10.14 -14.67
C GLU A 238 1.83 10.49 -14.27
N VAL A 239 0.96 10.62 -15.25
CA VAL A 239 -0.49 10.55 -15.04
C VAL A 239 -0.91 9.15 -15.45
N ARG A 240 -1.62 8.43 -14.57
CA ARG A 240 -2.21 7.12 -14.91
C ARG A 240 -3.71 7.23 -14.95
N HIS A 241 -4.29 6.75 -16.04
CA HIS A 241 -5.72 6.51 -16.16
C HIS A 241 -5.92 4.99 -16.11
N GLU A 242 -6.59 4.53 -15.06
CA GLU A 242 -6.92 3.12 -14.90
C GLU A 242 -8.41 2.93 -15.07
N THR A 243 -8.80 1.83 -15.70
CA THR A 243 -10.20 1.45 -15.88
C THR A 243 -10.40 0.06 -15.33
N LEU A 244 -11.41 -0.12 -14.51
CA LEU A 244 -11.87 -1.43 -14.05
C LEU A 244 -13.28 -1.63 -14.59
N ILE A 245 -13.45 -2.55 -15.53
CA ILE A 245 -14.70 -2.79 -16.24
C ILE A 245 -15.09 -4.26 -16.14
N ARG A 246 -16.35 -4.55 -15.83
CA ARG A 246 -16.88 -5.91 -15.88
C ARG A 246 -16.67 -6.49 -17.26
N LEU A 247 -16.26 -7.76 -17.30
CA LEU A 247 -15.98 -8.41 -18.57
C LEU A 247 -17.23 -8.48 -19.47
N ARG A 248 -18.42 -8.61 -18.88
CA ARG A 248 -19.71 -8.58 -19.62
C ARG A 248 -19.99 -7.21 -20.24
N GLU A 249 -19.73 -6.13 -19.49
CA GLU A 249 -19.92 -4.75 -19.95
C GLU A 249 -18.89 -4.38 -21.04
N LEU A 250 -17.65 -4.90 -20.97
CA LEU A 250 -16.65 -4.70 -22.02
C LEU A 250 -16.94 -5.52 -23.28
N ALA A 251 -17.58 -6.69 -23.15
CA ALA A 251 -17.77 -7.64 -24.24
C ALA A 251 -18.29 -7.02 -25.55
N PRO A 252 -19.42 -6.27 -25.57
CA PRO A 252 -19.94 -5.71 -26.82
C PRO A 252 -18.97 -4.75 -27.51
N TRP A 253 -18.12 -4.07 -26.75
CA TRP A 253 -17.13 -3.13 -27.26
C TRP A 253 -15.96 -3.80 -27.99
N ILE A 254 -15.63 -5.03 -27.61
CA ILE A 254 -14.55 -5.83 -28.22
C ILE A 254 -15.10 -6.92 -29.17
N GLY A 255 -16.39 -6.88 -29.50
CA GLY A 255 -17.02 -7.83 -30.42
C GLY A 255 -17.27 -9.21 -29.80
N GLU A 256 -17.44 -9.26 -28.48
CA GLU A 256 -17.67 -10.47 -27.70
C GLU A 256 -19.07 -10.47 -27.07
N THR A 257 -19.55 -11.66 -26.71
CA THR A 257 -20.80 -11.85 -25.96
C THR A 257 -20.61 -12.98 -24.96
N PHE A 258 -21.09 -12.79 -23.73
CA PHE A 258 -20.98 -13.79 -22.68
C PHE A 258 -22.31 -14.04 -21.96
N ASP A 259 -22.57 -15.31 -21.67
CA ASP A 259 -23.73 -15.75 -20.91
C ASP A 259 -23.46 -15.76 -19.40
N VAL A 260 -24.50 -15.57 -18.60
CA VAL A 260 -24.40 -15.74 -17.13
C VAL A 260 -24.04 -17.18 -16.80
N GLY A 261 -23.09 -17.36 -15.88
CA GLY A 261 -22.58 -18.67 -15.48
C GLY A 261 -21.56 -19.27 -16.46
N GLN A 262 -21.20 -18.56 -17.53
CA GLN A 262 -20.13 -19.00 -18.43
C GLN A 262 -18.76 -18.94 -17.72
N THR A 263 -17.97 -20.00 -17.91
CA THR A 263 -16.57 -20.05 -17.48
C THR A 263 -15.65 -19.95 -18.69
N LEU A 264 -14.64 -19.10 -18.62
CA LEU A 264 -13.63 -18.92 -19.66
C LEU A 264 -12.42 -19.83 -19.41
N SER A 265 -11.94 -20.46 -20.48
CA SER A 265 -10.68 -21.17 -20.45
C SER A 265 -9.49 -20.19 -20.36
N PRO A 266 -8.33 -20.62 -19.85
CA PRO A 266 -7.16 -19.76 -19.73
C PRO A 266 -6.73 -19.13 -21.07
N GLN A 267 -6.86 -19.88 -22.17
CA GLN A 267 -6.52 -19.40 -23.51
C GLN A 267 -7.48 -18.31 -23.97
N ARG A 268 -8.77 -18.47 -23.69
CA ARG A 268 -9.79 -17.48 -24.05
C ARG A 268 -9.62 -16.19 -23.27
N SER A 269 -9.39 -16.30 -21.96
CA SER A 269 -9.07 -15.18 -21.07
C SER A 269 -7.84 -14.40 -21.57
N ALA A 270 -6.76 -15.09 -21.96
CA ALA A 270 -5.55 -14.45 -22.47
C ALA A 270 -5.81 -13.67 -23.78
N LEU A 271 -6.63 -14.21 -24.69
CA LEU A 271 -6.99 -13.51 -25.94
C LEU A 271 -7.75 -12.21 -25.65
N ILE A 272 -8.73 -12.26 -24.74
CA ILE A 272 -9.52 -11.09 -24.34
C ILE A 272 -8.61 -10.01 -23.72
N VAL A 273 -7.73 -10.39 -22.80
CA VAL A 273 -6.78 -9.45 -22.17
C VAL A 273 -5.89 -8.78 -23.22
N ASN A 274 -5.38 -9.55 -24.18
CA ASN A 274 -4.55 -9.03 -25.28
C ASN A 274 -5.30 -8.07 -26.22
N GLN A 275 -6.62 -8.22 -26.36
CA GLN A 275 -7.46 -7.31 -27.14
C GLN A 275 -7.87 -6.05 -26.35
N ALA A 276 -8.09 -6.19 -25.05
CA ALA A 276 -8.63 -5.12 -24.21
C ALA A 276 -7.66 -3.94 -24.04
N ALA A 277 -6.37 -4.20 -23.83
CA ALA A 277 -5.38 -3.13 -23.65
C ALA A 277 -5.30 -2.14 -24.84
N PRO A 278 -5.07 -2.59 -26.09
CA PRO A 278 -5.02 -1.67 -27.23
C PRO A 278 -6.38 -1.05 -27.54
N PHE A 279 -7.49 -1.76 -27.29
CA PHE A 279 -8.83 -1.20 -27.43
C PHE A 279 -9.00 0.00 -26.47
N LEU A 280 -8.81 -0.21 -25.16
CA LEU A 280 -8.99 0.83 -24.14
C LEU A 280 -7.99 1.99 -24.30
N ALA A 281 -6.78 1.73 -24.80
CA ALA A 281 -5.80 2.78 -25.11
C ALA A 281 -6.28 3.78 -26.18
N SER A 282 -7.20 3.36 -27.06
CA SER A 282 -7.81 4.22 -28.09
C SER A 282 -9.09 4.92 -27.62
N ARG A 283 -9.55 4.64 -26.41
CA ARG A 283 -10.80 5.14 -25.82
C ARG A 283 -10.49 6.14 -24.71
N ASN A 284 -11.54 6.78 -24.21
CA ASN A 284 -11.49 7.72 -23.10
C ASN A 284 -10.38 8.80 -23.25
N PRO A 285 -10.50 9.71 -24.24
CA PRO A 285 -9.45 10.69 -24.54
C PRO A 285 -9.00 11.50 -23.32
N VAL A 286 -7.68 11.65 -23.18
CA VAL A 286 -7.05 12.34 -22.05
C VAL A 286 -6.41 13.64 -22.51
N THR A 287 -6.65 14.71 -21.75
CA THR A 287 -5.92 15.97 -21.88
C THR A 287 -5.16 16.29 -20.59
N ILE A 288 -3.90 16.68 -20.73
CA ILE A 288 -3.06 17.18 -19.64
C ILE A 288 -2.74 18.64 -19.95
N ASP A 289 -3.06 19.55 -19.03
CA ASP A 289 -2.88 21.00 -19.20
C ASP A 289 -3.49 21.54 -20.51
N GLY A 290 -4.67 21.01 -20.85
CA GLY A 290 -5.42 21.37 -22.07
C GLY A 290 -4.87 20.77 -23.38
N LYS A 291 -3.80 19.97 -23.34
CA LYS A 291 -3.24 19.30 -24.52
C LYS A 291 -3.66 17.84 -24.56
N ALA A 292 -4.21 17.40 -25.70
CA ALA A 292 -4.50 15.99 -25.92
C ALA A 292 -3.19 15.18 -25.93
N VAL A 293 -3.17 14.09 -25.16
CA VAL A 293 -2.02 13.21 -25.01
C VAL A 293 -2.41 11.77 -25.35
N GLN A 294 -1.42 10.99 -25.76
CA GLN A 294 -1.57 9.55 -26.00
C GLN A 294 -0.81 8.79 -24.92
N PRO A 295 -1.27 7.59 -24.52
CA PRO A 295 -0.58 6.81 -23.51
C PRO A 295 0.80 6.38 -24.03
N SER A 296 1.83 6.53 -23.21
CA SER A 296 3.17 6.00 -23.48
C SER A 296 3.26 4.49 -23.22
N ASN A 297 2.36 3.96 -22.40
CA ASN A 297 2.20 2.53 -22.15
C ASN A 297 0.74 2.19 -21.87
N ALA A 298 0.31 0.98 -22.27
CA ALA A 298 -1.02 0.46 -22.04
C ALA A 298 -0.94 -1.03 -21.69
N THR A 299 -1.51 -1.40 -20.55
CA THR A 299 -1.56 -2.80 -20.10
C THR A 299 -2.95 -3.16 -19.62
N ALA A 300 -3.29 -4.45 -19.67
CA ALA A 300 -4.54 -4.97 -19.12
C ALA A 300 -4.27 -6.24 -18.32
N LYS A 301 -5.09 -6.48 -17.31
CA LYS A 301 -5.08 -7.69 -16.50
C LYS A 301 -6.51 -8.19 -16.32
N LEU A 302 -6.64 -9.50 -16.16
CA LEU A 302 -7.89 -10.12 -15.74
C LEU A 302 -7.95 -10.15 -14.22
N LEU A 303 -9.10 -9.75 -13.69
CA LEU A 303 -9.41 -9.72 -12.28
C LEU A 303 -10.67 -10.51 -11.98
N GLU A 304 -10.77 -10.98 -10.75
CA GLU A 304 -11.99 -11.53 -10.17
C GLU A 304 -12.39 -10.73 -8.93
N LEU A 305 -13.68 -10.41 -8.81
CA LEU A 305 -14.23 -9.89 -7.57
C LEU A 305 -14.50 -11.04 -6.60
N THR A 306 -13.84 -11.00 -5.45
CA THR A 306 -13.99 -11.98 -4.37
C THR A 306 -14.52 -11.31 -3.10
N SER A 307 -14.73 -12.09 -2.03
CA SER A 307 -15.05 -11.57 -0.70
C SER A 307 -13.94 -10.69 -0.10
N GLN A 308 -12.72 -10.78 -0.62
CA GLN A 308 -11.57 -9.95 -0.22
C GLN A 308 -11.38 -8.73 -1.13
N GLY A 309 -12.26 -8.55 -2.13
CA GLY A 309 -12.13 -7.52 -3.16
C GLY A 309 -11.57 -8.05 -4.47
N PHE A 310 -11.06 -7.15 -5.30
CA PHE A 310 -10.53 -7.47 -6.63
C PHE A 310 -9.18 -8.16 -6.54
N GLN A 311 -9.06 -9.35 -7.11
CA GLN A 311 -7.84 -10.14 -7.15
C GLN A 311 -7.38 -10.33 -8.58
N VAL A 312 -6.07 -10.22 -8.82
CA VAL A 312 -5.50 -10.53 -10.14
C VAL A 312 -5.55 -12.03 -10.37
N VAL A 313 -6.14 -12.45 -11.47
CA VAL A 313 -6.22 -13.86 -11.84
C VAL A 313 -4.84 -14.36 -12.27
N GLU A 314 -4.37 -15.42 -11.62
CA GLU A 314 -3.12 -16.08 -12.01
C GLU A 314 -3.22 -16.74 -13.40
N PRO A 315 -2.15 -16.70 -14.22
CA PRO A 315 -2.15 -17.37 -15.51
C PRO A 315 -2.48 -18.86 -15.40
N GLY A 316 -3.32 -19.37 -16.30
CA GLY A 316 -3.68 -20.79 -16.35
C GLY A 316 -4.95 -21.16 -15.58
N LYS A 317 -5.59 -20.22 -14.88
CA LYS A 317 -6.87 -20.46 -14.20
C LYS A 317 -8.08 -20.24 -15.12
N GLU A 318 -9.10 -21.05 -14.90
CA GLU A 318 -10.45 -20.82 -15.43
C GLU A 318 -11.14 -19.72 -14.63
N VAL A 319 -11.98 -18.91 -15.29
CA VAL A 319 -12.60 -17.73 -14.66
C VAL A 319 -14.07 -17.66 -15.00
N SER A 320 -14.92 -17.44 -14.00
CA SER A 320 -16.34 -17.16 -14.22
C SER A 320 -16.52 -15.75 -14.77
N VAL A 321 -17.31 -15.60 -15.82
CA VAL A 321 -17.67 -14.30 -16.40
C VAL A 321 -18.45 -13.44 -15.39
N ASN A 322 -19.18 -14.04 -14.46
CA ASN A 322 -20.11 -13.33 -13.56
C ASN A 322 -19.41 -12.27 -12.71
N ASN A 323 -18.22 -12.59 -12.20
CA ASN A 323 -17.40 -11.75 -11.34
C ASN A 323 -16.05 -11.36 -11.97
N ALA A 324 -15.88 -11.56 -13.28
CA ALA A 324 -14.66 -11.21 -14.01
C ALA A 324 -14.64 -9.73 -14.40
N PHE A 325 -13.45 -9.14 -14.31
CA PHE A 325 -13.18 -7.75 -14.67
C PHE A 325 -11.90 -7.64 -15.50
N ILE A 326 -11.89 -6.67 -16.41
CA ILE A 326 -10.65 -6.21 -17.02
C ILE A 326 -10.21 -4.93 -16.30
N GLY A 327 -9.01 -4.99 -15.73
CA GLY A 327 -8.31 -3.84 -15.20
C GLY A 327 -7.27 -3.36 -16.21
N ALA A 328 -7.49 -2.21 -16.82
CA ALA A 328 -6.54 -1.56 -17.72
C ALA A 328 -5.81 -0.43 -17.02
N ILE A 329 -4.53 -0.26 -17.37
CA ILE A 329 -3.65 0.79 -16.86
C ILE A 329 -3.02 1.48 -18.06
N LEU A 330 -3.37 2.75 -18.25
CA LEU A 330 -2.82 3.64 -19.27
C LEU A 330 -1.92 4.66 -18.60
N SER A 331 -0.64 4.67 -18.98
CA SER A 331 0.36 5.60 -18.46
C SER A 331 0.59 6.74 -19.44
N PHE A 332 0.63 7.97 -18.94
CA PHE A 332 0.93 9.18 -19.69
C PHE A 332 2.14 9.86 -19.03
N SER A 333 3.25 9.94 -19.76
CA SER A 333 4.45 10.61 -19.26
C SER A 333 4.18 12.11 -19.10
N SER A 334 4.53 12.65 -17.94
CA SER A 334 4.51 14.09 -17.68
C SER A 334 5.91 14.61 -17.36
N ALA A 335 6.19 15.85 -17.73
CA ALA A 335 7.47 16.50 -17.41
C ALA A 335 7.53 16.99 -15.95
N ASP A 336 6.38 17.29 -15.37
CA ASP A 336 6.17 17.74 -13.98
C ASP A 336 4.75 17.40 -13.52
N LEU A 337 4.42 17.69 -12.26
CA LEU A 337 3.06 17.58 -11.77
C LEU A 337 2.13 18.52 -12.55
N PRO A 338 1.08 18.01 -13.20
CA PRO A 338 0.20 18.85 -14.03
C PRO A 338 -0.67 19.77 -13.18
N ASP A 339 -1.19 20.84 -13.79
CA ASP A 339 -2.16 21.74 -13.17
C ASP A 339 -3.59 21.18 -13.31
N GLN A 340 -3.86 20.52 -14.44
CA GLN A 340 -5.16 19.94 -14.75
C GLN A 340 -5.05 18.68 -15.60
N VAL A 341 -5.91 17.71 -15.29
CA VAL A 341 -6.08 16.50 -16.09
C VAL A 341 -7.57 16.29 -16.35
N THR A 342 -7.92 15.94 -17.58
CA THR A 342 -9.31 15.62 -17.94
C THR A 342 -9.33 14.34 -18.74
N VAL A 343 -10.20 13.42 -18.33
CA VAL A 343 -10.56 12.22 -19.07
C VAL A 343 -12.00 12.39 -19.54
N THR A 344 -12.24 12.24 -20.83
CA THR A 344 -13.61 12.22 -21.36
C THR A 344 -14.03 10.78 -21.55
N TRP A 345 -14.97 10.28 -20.75
CA TRP A 345 -15.49 8.93 -20.89
C TRP A 345 -16.36 8.82 -22.15
N ASP A 346 -16.04 7.86 -23.02
CA ASP A 346 -16.72 7.70 -24.33
C ASP A 346 -17.33 6.30 -24.55
N MET A 347 -17.43 5.52 -23.48
CA MET A 347 -17.98 4.17 -23.46
C MET A 347 -19.28 4.10 -22.65
N PHE A 348 -20.29 4.88 -23.06
CA PHE A 348 -21.64 4.78 -22.51
C PHE A 348 -22.53 3.92 -23.43
N ASP A 349 -23.34 3.05 -22.82
CA ASP A 349 -24.35 2.25 -23.49
C ASP A 349 -25.53 1.96 -22.51
N GLU A 350 -26.36 0.97 -22.81
CA GLU A 350 -27.49 0.59 -21.94
C GLU A 350 -27.04 -0.02 -20.61
N GLU A 351 -25.87 -0.67 -20.57
CA GLU A 351 -25.30 -1.27 -19.35
C GLU A 351 -24.45 -0.24 -18.59
N ILE A 352 -23.65 0.56 -19.30
CA ILE A 352 -22.78 1.61 -18.73
C ILE A 352 -23.47 2.97 -18.85
N SER A 353 -24.29 3.29 -17.84
CA SER A 353 -24.99 4.59 -17.75
C SER A 353 -24.39 5.55 -16.71
N ARG A 354 -23.53 5.04 -15.84
CA ARG A 354 -22.79 5.79 -14.82
C ARG A 354 -21.47 5.08 -14.56
N VAL A 355 -20.40 5.85 -14.38
CA VAL A 355 -19.08 5.33 -14.05
C VAL A 355 -18.56 6.06 -12.82
N ALA A 356 -18.24 5.33 -11.75
CA ALA A 356 -17.57 5.91 -10.59
C ALA A 356 -16.17 6.37 -10.96
N THR A 357 -15.79 7.54 -10.46
CA THR A 357 -14.47 8.13 -10.70
C THR A 357 -13.73 8.34 -9.39
N ILE A 358 -12.47 7.97 -9.34
CA ILE A 358 -11.61 8.20 -8.17
C ILE A 358 -10.29 8.81 -8.63
N SER A 359 -10.00 10.05 -8.24
CA SER A 359 -8.69 10.66 -8.49
C SER A 359 -7.84 10.62 -7.24
N ASN A 360 -6.56 10.26 -7.37
CA ASN A 360 -5.59 10.22 -6.30
C ASN A 360 -4.42 11.13 -6.66
N ASP A 361 -4.10 12.04 -5.75
CA ASP A 361 -2.87 12.81 -5.77
C ASP A 361 -2.19 12.72 -4.38
N ILE A 362 -1.23 13.60 -4.12
CA ILE A 362 -0.50 13.68 -2.84
C ILE A 362 -1.45 13.97 -1.65
N ALA A 363 -2.57 14.67 -1.87
CA ALA A 363 -3.55 15.01 -0.83
C ALA A 363 -4.56 13.88 -0.54
N GLY A 364 -4.72 12.92 -1.44
CA GLY A 364 -5.52 11.71 -1.22
C GLY A 364 -6.62 11.47 -2.26
N PRO A 365 -7.54 10.54 -2.00
CA PRO A 365 -8.58 10.18 -2.95
C PRO A 365 -9.73 11.19 -2.96
N PHE A 366 -10.17 11.55 -4.17
CA PHE A 366 -11.39 12.32 -4.42
C PHE A 366 -12.37 11.48 -5.24
N PHE A 367 -13.60 11.40 -4.79
CA PHE A 367 -14.65 10.55 -5.37
C PHE A 367 -15.61 11.39 -6.22
N GLY A 368 -16.05 10.81 -7.33
CA GLY A 368 -17.04 11.41 -8.23
C GLY A 368 -17.72 10.35 -9.09
N ALA A 369 -18.42 10.81 -10.12
CA ALA A 369 -18.97 9.96 -11.16
C ALA A 369 -19.13 10.75 -12.46
N VAL A 370 -19.05 10.06 -13.59
CA VAL A 370 -19.42 10.59 -14.91
C VAL A 370 -20.67 9.90 -15.43
N THR A 371 -21.42 10.62 -16.26
CA THR A 371 -22.68 10.17 -16.88
C THR A 371 -22.72 10.62 -18.33
N PRO A 372 -23.65 10.11 -19.17
CA PRO A 372 -23.81 10.62 -20.54
C PRO A 372 -24.06 12.13 -20.63
N ALA A 373 -24.68 12.72 -19.59
CA ALA A 373 -24.94 14.16 -19.53
C ALA A 373 -23.71 14.98 -19.11
N ASP A 374 -22.79 14.37 -18.37
CA ASP A 374 -21.53 14.96 -17.91
C ASP A 374 -20.41 13.91 -17.99
N PRO A 375 -19.81 13.72 -19.19
CA PRO A 375 -18.89 12.63 -19.45
C PRO A 375 -17.46 12.92 -19.00
N GLN A 376 -17.20 14.10 -18.42
CA GLN A 376 -15.85 14.59 -18.20
C GLN A 376 -15.41 14.41 -16.75
N PHE A 377 -14.43 13.53 -16.55
CA PHE A 377 -13.74 13.37 -15.29
C PHE A 377 -12.58 14.36 -15.21
N HIS A 378 -12.74 15.41 -14.41
CA HIS A 378 -11.74 16.46 -14.23
C HIS A 378 -11.02 16.32 -12.89
N TRP A 379 -9.70 16.45 -12.93
CA TRP A 379 -8.86 16.67 -11.76
C TRP A 379 -8.13 18.02 -11.90
N GLN A 380 -8.03 18.74 -10.79
CA GLN A 380 -7.33 20.02 -10.71
C GLN A 380 -6.36 20.02 -9.53
N ASN A 381 -5.16 20.54 -9.77
CA ASN A 381 -4.15 20.67 -8.75
C ASN A 381 -4.52 21.77 -7.74
N HIS A 382 -4.62 21.39 -6.46
CA HIS A 382 -4.86 22.31 -5.35
C HIS A 382 -3.68 22.38 -4.35
N LEU A 383 -2.54 21.78 -4.68
CA LEU A 383 -1.36 21.81 -3.82
C LEU A 383 -0.75 23.22 -3.80
N LEU A 384 -0.74 23.83 -2.61
CA LEU A 384 -0.16 25.17 -2.42
C LEU A 384 1.36 25.14 -2.27
N GLN A 385 1.90 24.00 -1.84
CA GLN A 385 3.31 23.79 -1.54
C GLN A 385 3.73 22.48 -2.18
N TYR A 386 4.09 22.54 -3.46
CA TYR A 386 4.70 21.44 -4.19
C TYR A 386 6.05 21.92 -4.72
N GLU A 387 7.13 21.25 -4.30
CA GLU A 387 8.45 21.44 -4.88
C GLU A 387 8.81 20.20 -5.69
N ARG A 388 9.19 20.44 -6.95
CA ARG A 388 9.65 19.38 -7.84
C ARG A 388 10.90 18.73 -7.26
N GLY A 389 10.84 17.42 -7.04
CA GLY A 389 12.04 16.62 -6.78
C GLY A 389 13.00 16.70 -7.97
N SER A 390 14.19 17.24 -7.75
CA SER A 390 15.27 17.31 -8.73
C SER A 390 16.56 16.77 -8.14
N VAL A 391 17.37 16.10 -8.95
CA VAL A 391 18.68 15.62 -8.50
C VAL A 391 19.59 16.80 -8.19
N THR A 392 20.12 16.83 -6.97
CA THR A 392 21.03 17.89 -6.51
C THR A 392 22.47 17.37 -6.48
N GLN A 393 23.41 18.20 -6.93
CA GLN A 393 24.83 17.87 -6.81
C GLN A 393 25.26 17.98 -5.34
N ILE A 394 26.13 17.06 -4.91
CA ILE A 394 26.59 16.98 -3.52
C ILE A 394 28.01 17.55 -3.46
N PRO A 395 28.22 18.78 -2.93
CA PRO A 395 29.52 19.41 -2.95
C PRO A 395 30.54 18.69 -2.05
N VAL A 396 31.79 18.64 -2.49
CA VAL A 396 32.90 18.21 -1.64
C VAL A 396 33.28 19.38 -0.75
N GLU A 397 32.92 19.31 0.52
CA GLU A 397 33.32 20.31 1.50
C GLU A 397 34.85 20.29 1.66
N GLN A 398 35.52 21.38 1.27
CA GLN A 398 36.96 21.51 1.48
C GLN A 398 37.20 21.64 2.98
N GLN A 399 37.66 20.57 3.62
CA GLN A 399 38.09 20.65 5.02
C GLN A 399 39.27 21.62 5.13
N THR A 400 39.00 22.87 5.52
CA THR A 400 40.03 23.81 5.97
C THR A 400 40.55 23.33 7.33
N ARG A 401 41.47 22.36 7.32
CA ARG A 401 42.13 21.91 8.55
C ARG A 401 43.20 22.93 8.94
N GLN A 402 43.04 23.56 10.10
CA GLN A 402 44.09 24.38 10.68
C GLN A 402 45.32 23.51 10.96
N ASN A 403 46.43 23.76 10.27
CA ASN A 403 47.67 23.01 10.52
C ASN A 403 48.36 23.56 11.79
N PRO A 404 48.40 22.81 12.91
CA PRO A 404 48.99 23.29 14.16
C PRO A 404 50.51 23.55 14.05
N ALA A 405 51.18 22.98 13.04
CA ALA A 405 52.61 23.18 12.83
C ALA A 405 52.94 24.64 12.49
N MET A 406 52.07 25.35 11.76
CA MET A 406 52.28 26.75 11.43
C MET A 406 52.07 27.66 12.66
N ALA A 407 51.07 27.36 13.49
CA ALA A 407 50.88 28.04 14.78
C ALA A 407 52.07 27.82 15.72
N LEU A 408 52.68 26.63 15.70
CA LEU A 408 53.92 26.34 16.43
C LEU A 408 55.12 27.12 15.89
N ILE A 409 55.32 27.15 14.57
CA ILE A 409 56.45 27.87 13.94
C ILE A 409 56.34 29.37 14.20
N THR A 410 55.16 29.96 14.00
CA THR A 410 54.97 31.40 14.26
C THR A 410 55.01 31.71 15.75
N GLY A 411 54.50 30.82 16.61
CA GLY A 411 54.65 30.90 18.06
C GLY A 411 56.12 30.92 18.50
N ILE A 412 56.97 30.07 17.93
CA ILE A 412 58.41 30.04 18.19
C ILE A 412 59.08 31.35 17.71
N ILE A 413 58.77 31.82 16.51
CA ILE A 413 59.32 33.09 15.98
C ILE A 413 58.93 34.28 16.87
N SER A 414 57.71 34.27 17.40
CA SER A 414 57.20 35.31 18.30
C SER A 414 57.88 35.25 19.67
N ALA A 415 58.09 34.05 20.23
CA ALA A 415 58.81 33.85 21.49
C ALA A 415 60.29 34.26 21.38
N VAL A 416 60.97 33.93 20.28
CA VAL A 416 62.35 34.34 20.01
C VAL A 416 62.43 35.86 19.84
N SER A 417 61.48 36.47 19.12
CA SER A 417 61.42 37.93 18.96
C SER A 417 61.12 38.66 20.28
N LEU A 418 60.31 38.06 21.17
CA LEU A 418 60.05 38.60 22.50
C LEU A 418 61.29 38.50 23.41
N GLY A 419 61.99 37.36 23.38
CA GLY A 419 63.26 37.18 24.08
C GLY A 419 64.31 38.21 23.62
N PHE A 420 64.43 38.43 22.31
CA PHE A 420 65.34 39.44 21.74
C PHE A 420 64.96 40.88 22.13
N PHE A 421 63.67 41.19 22.18
CA PHE A 421 63.15 42.50 22.64
C PHE A 421 63.50 42.79 24.11
N LEU A 422 63.39 41.77 24.98
CA LEU A 422 63.66 41.90 26.41
C LEU A 422 65.16 42.03 26.71
N LEU A 423 66.03 41.38 25.91
CA LEU A 423 67.48 41.37 26.10
C LEU A 423 68.21 42.58 25.48
N CYS A 424 67.66 43.22 24.45
CA CYS A 424 68.32 44.31 23.75
C CYS A 424 68.10 45.69 24.39
N ARG A 425 69.18 46.44 24.66
CA ARG A 425 69.11 47.82 25.24
C ARG A 425 68.97 48.94 24.20
N GLY A 426 69.17 48.66 22.92
CA GLY A 426 69.09 49.65 21.83
C GLY A 426 67.66 49.92 21.34
N LYS A 427 67.29 51.21 21.19
CA LYS A 427 65.95 51.63 20.73
C LYS A 427 65.59 51.10 19.33
N VAL A 428 66.58 50.94 18.44
CA VAL A 428 66.37 50.44 17.07
C VAL A 428 66.11 48.92 17.06
N ALA A 429 66.87 48.15 17.85
CA ALA A 429 66.67 46.70 17.98
C ALA A 429 65.29 46.35 18.55
N LYS A 430 64.80 47.13 19.52
CA LYS A 430 63.43 46.98 20.05
C LYS A 430 62.35 47.24 19.01
N ARG A 431 62.53 48.23 18.13
CA ARG A 431 61.58 48.52 17.04
C ARG A 431 61.52 47.38 16.03
N ILE A 432 62.68 46.83 15.64
CA ILE A 432 62.77 45.69 14.71
C ILE A 432 62.04 44.47 15.31
N SER A 433 62.27 44.17 16.59
CA SER A 433 61.62 43.02 17.27
C SER A 433 60.10 43.16 17.42
N CYS A 434 59.59 44.39 17.60
CA CYS A 434 58.15 44.65 17.60
C CYS A 434 57.54 44.43 16.21
N VAL A 435 58.21 44.92 15.16
CA VAL A 435 57.75 44.76 13.77
C VAL A 435 57.74 43.28 13.38
N THR A 436 58.74 42.49 13.76
CA THR A 436 58.76 41.05 13.49
C THR A 436 57.68 40.29 14.27
N MET A 437 57.37 40.67 15.52
CA MET A 437 56.23 40.09 16.26
C MET A 437 54.89 40.38 15.58
N ILE A 438 54.65 41.63 15.16
CA ILE A 438 53.41 42.03 14.49
C ILE A 438 53.29 41.31 13.14
N ALA A 439 54.38 41.23 12.38
CA ALA A 439 54.43 40.51 11.12
C ALA A 439 54.18 39.00 11.31
N ALA A 440 54.78 38.37 12.32
CA ALA A 440 54.57 36.95 12.61
C ALA A 440 53.14 36.65 13.07
N THR A 441 52.56 37.52 13.90
CA THR A 441 51.16 37.40 14.35
C THR A 441 50.21 37.57 13.16
N SER A 442 50.45 38.58 12.31
CA SER A 442 49.64 38.85 11.12
C SER A 442 49.75 37.72 10.09
N ALA A 443 50.94 37.15 9.92
CA ALA A 443 51.15 35.96 9.08
C ALA A 443 50.43 34.73 9.65
N THR A 444 50.37 34.57 10.97
CA THR A 444 49.59 33.49 11.59
C THR A 444 48.11 33.61 11.28
N VAL A 445 47.55 34.83 11.35
CA VAL A 445 46.13 35.08 11.04
C VAL A 445 45.85 34.93 9.54
N ALA A 446 46.76 35.39 8.67
CA ALA A 446 46.58 35.30 7.22
C ALA A 446 46.77 33.88 6.66
N PHE A 447 47.66 33.07 7.25
CA PHE A 447 48.01 31.73 6.76
C PHE A 447 47.38 30.57 7.55
N SER A 448 46.68 30.82 8.65
CA SER A 448 45.98 29.76 9.41
C SER A 448 44.77 29.15 8.68
N GLY A 449 44.28 29.81 7.61
CA GLY A 449 43.10 29.37 6.86
C GLY A 449 43.29 29.04 5.38
N TYR A 450 44.49 29.23 4.80
CA TYR A 450 44.65 29.28 3.33
C TYR A 450 45.75 28.38 2.73
N LEU A 451 46.34 27.46 3.51
CA LEU A 451 47.27 26.52 2.88
C LEU A 451 46.49 25.32 2.31
N PRO A 452 46.58 25.04 0.99
CA PRO A 452 46.07 23.79 0.44
C PRO A 452 46.80 22.62 1.12
N ASP A 453 46.10 21.50 1.29
CA ASP A 453 46.70 20.26 1.79
C ASP A 453 48.04 20.00 1.08
N LEU A 454 49.07 19.63 1.85
CA LEU A 454 50.37 19.27 1.27
C LEU A 454 50.16 18.19 0.20
N LEU A 455 50.71 18.42 -1.00
CA LEU A 455 50.64 17.56 -2.20
C LEU A 455 51.01 16.07 -1.98
N TRP A 456 51.52 15.69 -0.81
CA TRP A 456 51.91 14.32 -0.45
C TRP A 456 50.93 13.60 0.48
N LYS A 457 49.88 14.25 0.95
CA LYS A 457 48.89 13.59 1.81
C LYS A 457 47.92 12.81 0.90
N LYS A 458 47.92 11.48 1.02
CA LYS A 458 46.89 10.67 0.36
C LYS A 458 45.54 11.13 0.91
N PRO A 459 44.58 11.52 0.06
CA PRO A 459 43.26 11.89 0.53
C PRO A 459 42.63 10.64 1.19
N GLU A 460 42.40 10.78 2.50
CA GLU A 460 41.76 9.77 3.33
C GLU A 460 40.25 9.78 3.05
N PRO A 461 39.55 8.65 3.23
CA PRO A 461 38.10 8.63 3.14
C PRO A 461 37.49 9.59 4.16
N PRO A 462 36.30 10.15 3.89
CA PRO A 462 35.59 10.99 4.84
C PRO A 462 35.34 10.24 6.16
N GLU A 463 35.19 11.01 7.24
CA GLU A 463 34.78 10.45 8.54
C GLU A 463 33.46 9.68 8.39
N PRO A 464 33.22 8.57 9.12
CA PRO A 464 32.03 7.73 8.93
C PRO A 464 30.70 8.50 8.95
N GLN A 465 30.55 9.50 9.83
CA GLN A 465 29.34 10.32 9.87
C GLN A 465 29.16 11.15 8.58
N VAL A 466 30.24 11.75 8.08
CA VAL A 466 30.24 12.51 6.82
C VAL A 466 29.96 11.59 5.63
N ALA A 467 30.54 10.37 5.63
CA ALA A 467 30.26 9.36 4.62
C ALA A 467 28.77 8.96 4.62
N GLU A 468 28.16 8.86 5.81
CA GLU A 468 26.74 8.56 5.95
C GLU A 468 25.86 9.68 5.40
N ASP A 469 26.20 10.95 5.70
CA ASP A 469 25.45 12.11 5.21
C ASP A 469 25.55 12.25 3.68
N ILE A 470 26.74 11.99 3.12
CA ILE A 470 26.95 11.93 1.66
C ILE A 470 26.07 10.82 1.07
N LEU A 471 26.10 9.61 1.64
CA LEU A 471 25.32 8.51 1.12
C LEU A 471 23.81 8.74 1.26
N ARG A 472 23.36 9.36 2.35
CA ARG A 472 21.95 9.74 2.54
C ARG A 472 21.47 10.64 1.42
N SER A 473 22.25 11.68 1.11
CA SER A 473 21.98 12.59 -0.02
C SER A 473 21.99 11.84 -1.36
N MET A 474 22.90 10.87 -1.54
CA MET A 474 22.92 10.02 -2.73
C MET A 474 21.66 9.16 -2.85
N VAL A 475 21.20 8.55 -1.76
CA VAL A 475 19.99 7.71 -1.74
C VAL A 475 18.75 8.54 -2.04
N GLU A 476 18.64 9.76 -1.50
CA GLU A 476 17.56 10.71 -1.82
C GLU A 476 17.53 11.07 -3.32
N ASN A 477 18.70 11.36 -3.88
CA ASN A 477 18.83 11.61 -5.32
C ASN A 477 18.50 10.37 -6.16
N LEU A 478 18.96 9.18 -5.77
CA LEU A 478 18.61 7.93 -6.45
C LEU A 478 17.10 7.67 -6.42
N ASN A 479 16.41 7.96 -5.32
CA ASN A 479 14.96 7.84 -5.23
C ASN A 479 14.23 8.88 -6.10
N THR A 480 14.80 10.08 -6.26
CA THR A 480 14.26 11.06 -7.21
C THR A 480 14.39 10.54 -8.65
N VAL A 481 15.54 9.93 -8.97
CA VAL A 481 15.81 9.33 -10.29
C VAL A 481 14.85 8.17 -10.60
N THR A 482 14.43 7.37 -9.61
CA THR A 482 13.52 6.23 -9.86
C THR A 482 12.12 6.69 -10.28
N LEU A 483 11.75 7.96 -10.08
CA LEU A 483 10.51 8.55 -10.59
C LEU A 483 10.51 8.70 -12.12
N GLU A 484 11.67 8.70 -12.77
CA GLU A 484 11.76 8.86 -14.22
C GLU A 484 11.19 7.64 -14.96
N THR A 485 10.18 7.89 -15.80
CA THR A 485 9.44 6.84 -16.52
C THR A 485 10.18 6.30 -17.74
N SER A 486 11.13 7.06 -18.30
CA SER A 486 11.92 6.63 -19.47
C SER A 486 13.39 6.37 -19.14
N PRO A 487 14.03 5.35 -19.76
CA PRO A 487 15.45 5.09 -19.56
C PRO A 487 16.36 6.28 -19.91
N ALA A 488 15.97 7.06 -20.93
CA ALA A 488 16.74 8.22 -21.38
C ALA A 488 16.69 9.37 -20.36
N ALA A 489 15.49 9.72 -19.85
CA ALA A 489 15.33 10.74 -18.82
C ALA A 489 16.07 10.33 -17.53
N ARG A 490 15.94 9.06 -17.13
CA ARG A 490 16.65 8.54 -15.96
C ARG A 490 18.16 8.65 -16.06
N LYS A 491 18.71 8.29 -17.22
CA LYS A 491 20.15 8.39 -17.46
C LYS A 491 20.63 9.85 -17.45
N ALA A 492 19.81 10.78 -17.93
CA ALA A 492 20.11 12.21 -17.87
C ALA A 492 20.17 12.71 -16.41
N GLU A 493 19.17 12.37 -15.59
CA GLU A 493 19.13 12.75 -14.17
C GLU A 493 20.29 12.12 -13.37
N LEU A 494 20.61 10.85 -13.64
CA LEU A 494 21.76 10.17 -13.01
C LEU A 494 23.10 10.85 -13.31
N ALA A 495 23.26 11.47 -14.48
CA ALA A 495 24.52 12.10 -14.88
C ALA A 495 24.95 13.24 -13.94
N HIS A 496 24.02 13.80 -13.16
CA HIS A 496 24.33 14.82 -12.15
C HIS A 496 25.10 14.27 -10.95
N ILE A 497 24.90 12.99 -10.60
CA ILE A 497 25.46 12.35 -9.40
C ILE A 497 26.29 11.10 -9.69
N VAL A 498 26.47 10.73 -10.96
CA VAL A 498 27.23 9.55 -11.40
C VAL A 498 28.39 9.96 -12.29
N THR A 499 29.53 9.26 -12.19
CA THR A 499 30.67 9.47 -13.09
C THR A 499 30.33 9.05 -14.52
N ALA A 500 30.88 9.74 -15.51
CA ALA A 500 30.58 9.46 -16.92
C ALA A 500 30.94 8.03 -17.34
N ALA A 501 31.98 7.45 -16.73
CA ALA A 501 32.44 6.09 -17.01
C ALA A 501 31.46 5.03 -16.51
N SER A 502 30.82 5.25 -15.36
CA SER A 502 29.96 4.26 -14.70
C SER A 502 28.46 4.49 -14.95
N LEU A 503 28.09 5.58 -15.65
CA LEU A 503 26.71 6.00 -15.85
C LEU A 503 25.82 4.91 -16.46
N SER A 504 26.30 4.16 -17.45
CA SER A 504 25.49 3.14 -18.12
C SER A 504 25.20 1.94 -17.22
N ASP A 505 26.22 1.51 -16.47
CA ASP A 505 26.13 0.33 -15.61
C ASP A 505 25.27 0.64 -14.39
N ILE A 506 25.48 1.81 -13.76
CA ILE A 506 24.68 2.27 -12.63
C ILE A 506 23.22 2.52 -13.06
N ALA A 507 22.97 3.10 -14.25
CA ALA A 507 21.59 3.27 -14.72
C ALA A 507 20.85 1.93 -14.88
N THR A 508 21.55 0.89 -15.36
CA THR A 508 21.01 -0.46 -15.46
C THR A 508 20.73 -1.06 -14.08
N GLU A 509 21.66 -0.88 -13.14
CA GLU A 509 21.51 -1.38 -11.77
C GLU A 509 20.39 -0.68 -11.00
N VAL A 510 20.20 0.63 -11.19
CA VAL A 510 19.09 1.39 -10.61
C VAL A 510 17.75 0.86 -11.13
N GLU A 511 17.58 0.68 -12.44
CA GLU A 511 16.34 0.12 -13.02
C GLU A 511 16.07 -1.30 -12.49
N ARG A 512 17.11 -2.14 -12.40
CA ARG A 512 16.96 -3.54 -12.00
C ARG A 512 16.72 -3.70 -10.50
N GLY A 513 17.41 -2.91 -9.70
CA GLY A 513 17.61 -3.17 -8.26
C GLY A 513 16.93 -2.18 -7.33
N LEU A 514 16.70 -0.93 -7.75
CA LEU A 514 16.12 0.12 -6.88
C LEU A 514 14.71 0.56 -7.29
N VAL A 515 14.32 0.37 -8.55
CA VAL A 515 12.95 0.66 -9.00
C VAL A 515 11.97 -0.34 -8.37
N ILE A 516 11.03 0.18 -7.60
CA ILE A 516 9.96 -0.61 -6.99
C ILE A 516 8.71 -0.49 -7.87
N ARG A 517 8.10 -1.65 -8.20
CA ARG A 517 6.86 -1.70 -8.99
C ARG A 517 5.71 -2.27 -8.17
N THR A 518 4.51 -1.75 -8.39
CA THR A 518 3.28 -2.31 -7.82
C THR A 518 2.93 -3.64 -8.50
N PRO A 519 2.03 -4.46 -7.92
CA PRO A 519 1.49 -5.64 -8.61
C PRO A 519 0.88 -5.32 -9.97
N GLY A 520 0.35 -4.11 -10.17
CA GLY A 520 -0.12 -3.59 -11.46
C GLY A 520 0.98 -3.36 -12.51
N GLY A 521 2.24 -3.20 -12.08
CA GLY A 521 3.41 -2.92 -12.94
C GLY A 521 3.86 -1.46 -12.94
N SER A 522 3.07 -0.57 -12.34
CA SER A 522 3.36 0.86 -12.20
C SER A 522 4.53 1.12 -11.24
N LEU A 523 5.20 2.26 -11.40
CA LEU A 523 6.24 2.70 -10.46
C LEU A 523 5.62 3.04 -9.11
N ALA A 524 6.27 2.62 -8.04
CA ALA A 524 5.93 3.03 -6.68
C ALA A 524 6.78 4.24 -6.28
N THR A 525 6.14 5.22 -5.64
CA THR A 525 6.77 6.42 -5.11
C THR A 525 7.35 6.12 -3.74
N VAL A 526 8.64 6.39 -3.53
CA VAL A 526 9.26 6.32 -2.20
C VAL A 526 8.80 7.52 -1.39
N THR A 527 8.08 7.25 -0.31
CA THR A 527 7.54 8.28 0.60
C THR A 527 8.43 8.53 1.80
N ASP A 528 9.34 7.60 2.12
CA ASP A 528 10.16 7.66 3.32
C ASP A 528 11.40 6.78 3.22
N ILE A 529 12.49 7.20 3.86
CA ILE A 529 13.78 6.50 3.92
C ILE A 529 14.21 6.44 5.39
N ARG A 530 14.42 5.23 5.90
CA ARG A 530 14.78 5.00 7.32
C ARG A 530 15.91 4.00 7.45
N ASP A 531 16.46 3.92 8.65
CA ASP A 531 17.45 2.91 9.07
C ASP A 531 18.67 2.84 8.15
N LEU A 532 19.07 3.97 7.55
CA LEU A 532 20.29 4.04 6.77
C LEU A 532 21.48 3.87 7.71
N ASN A 533 22.30 2.85 7.42
CA ASN A 533 23.48 2.50 8.19
C ASN A 533 24.61 2.03 7.28
N LEU A 534 25.83 2.42 7.59
CA LEU A 534 27.04 1.95 6.92
C LEU A 534 27.60 0.75 7.69
N GLU A 535 27.48 -0.45 7.13
CA GLU A 535 28.06 -1.66 7.73
C GLU A 535 29.59 -1.64 7.68
N ARG A 536 30.14 -1.03 6.63
CA ARG A 536 31.58 -0.92 6.39
C ARG A 536 31.88 0.30 5.54
N VAL A 537 33.00 0.96 5.82
CA VAL A 537 33.57 2.04 4.99
C VAL A 537 35.04 1.74 4.76
N ASP A 538 35.43 1.61 3.50
CA ASP A 538 36.80 1.38 3.07
C ASP A 538 37.26 2.49 2.11
N PRO A 539 38.56 2.81 2.05
CA PRO A 539 39.08 3.69 1.00
C PRO A 539 38.96 3.05 -0.39
N THR A 540 38.67 3.86 -1.40
CA THR A 540 38.68 3.41 -2.80
C THR A 540 40.08 3.42 -3.40
N LEU A 541 40.24 2.79 -4.56
CA LEU A 541 41.46 2.95 -5.37
C LEU A 541 41.61 4.40 -5.89
N LYS A 542 40.49 5.10 -6.08
CA LYS A 542 40.48 6.52 -6.47
C LYS A 542 40.77 7.42 -5.25
N PRO A 543 41.67 8.39 -5.36
CA PRO A 543 42.02 9.26 -4.23
C PRO A 543 40.81 10.01 -3.68
N GLY A 544 40.59 9.94 -2.36
CA GLY A 544 39.57 10.71 -1.64
C GLY A 544 38.15 10.15 -1.74
N GLY A 545 37.97 9.04 -2.46
CA GLY A 545 36.72 8.30 -2.47
C GLY A 545 36.64 7.27 -1.33
N PHE A 546 35.43 6.74 -1.13
CA PHE A 546 35.15 5.66 -0.21
C PHE A 546 34.21 4.63 -0.84
N SER A 547 34.42 3.37 -0.50
CA SER A 547 33.51 2.28 -0.80
C SER A 547 32.80 1.92 0.49
N THR A 548 31.50 1.66 0.40
CA THR A 548 30.70 1.31 1.56
C THR A 548 29.70 0.22 1.26
N LEU A 549 29.55 -0.68 2.22
CA LEU A 549 28.42 -1.58 2.28
C LEU A 549 27.37 -0.93 3.16
N ALA A 550 26.27 -0.51 2.54
CA ALA A 550 25.21 0.22 3.21
C ALA A 550 23.92 -0.56 3.19
N LYS A 551 23.09 -0.27 4.19
CA LYS A 551 21.76 -0.83 4.33
C LYS A 551 20.78 0.29 4.66
N TRP A 552 19.63 0.31 4.02
CA TRP A 552 18.55 1.24 4.35
C TRP A 552 17.19 0.60 4.03
N THR A 553 16.13 1.12 4.63
CA THR A 553 14.75 0.71 4.36
C THR A 553 14.00 1.87 3.74
N VAL A 554 13.31 1.62 2.64
CA VAL A 554 12.37 2.58 2.05
C VAL A 554 10.94 2.15 2.30
N LYS A 555 10.05 3.13 2.52
CA LYS A 555 8.61 2.93 2.41
C LYS A 555 8.16 3.43 1.04
N ALA A 556 7.71 2.52 0.20
CA ALA A 556 7.18 2.83 -1.12
C ALA A 556 5.65 2.67 -1.13
N GLN A 557 4.98 3.55 -1.85
CA GLN A 557 3.55 3.45 -2.10
C GLN A 557 3.27 3.48 -3.60
N GLY A 558 2.24 2.77 -4.03
CA GLY A 558 1.67 2.96 -5.35
C GLY A 558 0.25 2.42 -5.39
N GLY A 559 -0.67 3.20 -5.97
CA GLY A 559 -2.06 2.79 -6.12
C GLY A 559 -2.31 1.99 -7.40
N HIS A 560 -3.29 1.09 -7.38
CA HIS A 560 -3.98 0.60 -8.58
C HIS A 560 -5.43 0.21 -8.26
N TRP A 561 -6.35 0.51 -9.17
CA TRP A 561 -7.80 0.26 -9.09
C TRP A 561 -8.46 0.66 -7.76
N GLY A 562 -8.07 1.82 -7.23
CA GLY A 562 -8.63 2.38 -5.98
C GLY A 562 -7.98 1.90 -4.70
N HIS A 563 -6.97 1.02 -4.78
CA HIS A 563 -6.25 0.51 -3.62
C HIS A 563 -4.80 1.01 -3.59
N ALA A 564 -4.36 1.52 -2.45
CA ALA A 564 -2.97 1.88 -2.22
C ALA A 564 -2.17 0.65 -1.76
N HIS A 565 -1.11 0.31 -2.50
CA HIS A 565 -0.15 -0.70 -2.08
C HIS A 565 1.03 -0.02 -1.43
N ILE A 566 1.16 -0.22 -0.13
CA ILE A 566 2.30 0.27 0.65
C ILE A 566 3.19 -0.92 0.94
N ARG A 567 4.48 -0.79 0.65
CA ARG A 567 5.49 -1.81 0.97
C ARG A 567 6.72 -1.17 1.58
N ALA A 568 7.34 -1.90 2.49
CA ALA A 568 8.68 -1.59 2.93
C ALA A 568 9.67 -2.48 2.18
N VAL A 569 10.78 -1.92 1.73
CA VAL A 569 11.87 -2.69 1.10
C VAL A 569 13.17 -2.30 1.77
N THR A 570 13.87 -3.27 2.32
CA THR A 570 15.21 -3.10 2.85
C THR A 570 16.21 -3.46 1.76
N PHE A 571 17.03 -2.48 1.38
CA PHE A 571 18.12 -2.65 0.45
C PHE A 571 19.44 -2.83 1.19
N ARG A 572 20.30 -3.71 0.66
CA ARG A 572 21.70 -3.82 1.03
C ARG A 572 22.54 -3.65 -0.22
N VAL A 573 23.40 -2.65 -0.24
CA VAL A 573 24.04 -2.15 -1.46
C VAL A 573 25.51 -1.89 -1.21
N LEU A 574 26.35 -2.31 -2.17
CA LEU A 574 27.73 -1.87 -2.26
C LEU A 574 27.79 -0.62 -3.13
N ALA A 575 28.24 0.49 -2.56
CA ALA A 575 28.40 1.76 -3.27
C ALA A 575 29.87 2.18 -3.28
N GLU A 576 30.31 2.75 -4.39
CA GLU A 576 31.60 3.42 -4.53
C GLU A 576 31.35 4.90 -4.85
N VAL A 577 31.84 5.78 -3.99
CA VAL A 577 31.61 7.23 -4.07
C VAL A 577 32.96 7.94 -4.15
N VAL A 578 33.12 8.81 -5.13
CA VAL A 578 34.39 9.49 -5.43
C VAL A 578 34.19 10.99 -5.62
N PRO A 579 35.18 11.82 -5.25
CA PRO A 579 35.15 13.24 -5.55
C PRO A 579 35.57 13.48 -7.02
N GLU A 580 34.71 14.14 -7.79
CA GLU A 580 34.98 14.54 -9.18
C GLU A 580 34.54 15.99 -9.40
N SER A 581 35.46 16.85 -9.84
CA SER A 581 35.18 18.27 -10.12
C SER A 581 34.52 19.04 -8.95
N GLY A 582 34.92 18.72 -7.72
CA GLY A 582 34.38 19.35 -6.51
C GLY A 582 32.99 18.84 -6.08
N GLN A 583 32.51 17.76 -6.69
CA GLN A 583 31.24 17.11 -6.35
C GLN A 583 31.48 15.64 -6.01
N TRP A 584 30.75 15.12 -5.03
CA TRP A 584 30.67 13.69 -4.78
C TRP A 584 29.84 13.03 -5.87
N LYS A 585 30.34 11.92 -6.42
CA LYS A 585 29.65 11.13 -7.44
C LYS A 585 29.74 9.65 -7.15
N LEU A 586 28.72 8.91 -7.54
CA LEU A 586 28.74 7.46 -7.60
C LEU A 586 29.59 6.99 -8.79
N ASP A 587 30.52 6.10 -8.50
CA ASP A 587 31.39 5.44 -9.48
C ASP A 587 31.13 3.94 -9.54
N GLY A 588 30.41 3.38 -8.56
CA GLY A 588 29.94 2.01 -8.55
C GLY A 588 28.69 1.87 -7.69
N LEU A 589 27.77 1.01 -8.11
CA LEU A 589 26.56 0.66 -7.38
C LEU A 589 26.24 -0.82 -7.66
N THR A 590 25.99 -1.59 -6.61
CA THR A 590 25.54 -2.99 -6.75
C THR A 590 24.55 -3.32 -5.65
N VAL A 591 23.32 -3.65 -6.02
CA VAL A 591 22.29 -4.10 -5.10
C VAL A 591 22.53 -5.58 -4.81
N ILE A 592 22.97 -5.85 -3.58
CA ILE A 592 23.29 -7.20 -3.10
C ILE A 592 22.01 -7.92 -2.68
N GLU A 593 21.11 -7.20 -2.01
CA GLU A 593 19.86 -7.74 -1.47
C GLU A 593 18.77 -6.66 -1.53
N ALA A 594 17.57 -7.08 -1.91
CA ALA A 594 16.35 -6.29 -1.79
C ALA A 594 15.26 -7.22 -1.23
N ARG A 595 14.79 -6.97 -0.02
CA ARG A 595 13.80 -7.82 0.65
C ARG A 595 12.73 -7.01 1.35
N ASP A 596 11.55 -7.60 1.50
CA ASP A 596 10.57 -7.10 2.46
C ASP A 596 11.14 -7.37 3.87
N PRO A 597 11.22 -6.37 4.76
CA PRO A 597 11.68 -6.57 6.13
C PRO A 597 10.81 -7.56 6.92
N ASN A 598 9.60 -7.88 6.45
CA ASN A 598 8.65 -8.80 7.09
C ASN A 598 8.49 -10.14 6.35
N ALA A 599 9.27 -10.41 5.29
CA ALA A 599 9.21 -11.67 4.53
C ALA A 599 9.94 -12.83 5.20
#